data_AF-S8C7M3-F1
#
_entry.id   AF-S8C7M3-F1
#
_cell.length_a   1.000
_cell.length_b   1.000
_cell.length_c   1.000
_cell.angle_alpha   90.00
_cell.angle_beta   90.00
_cell.angle_gamma   90.00
#
_symmetry.space_group_name_H-M   'P 1'
#
loop_
_entity.id
_entity.type
_entity.pdbx_description
1 polymer ?
#
loop_
_entity_poly.entity_id
_entity_poly.type
_entity_poly.pdbx_seq_one_letter_code
_entity_poly.pdbx_strand_id
1 'polypeptide(L)'
;GDKNCLNSELWHACAGPLVSLPCIGSHVVYFPQGHSEQVCVSTNKETDGDIPNYPSLQSQLICQLHNVMIHADTETDEVYAQMTLQPLTTEEQSRISFLPADLGSPNKQPTNYFCKILTASDTSTHGGFSVPRRAAEKVFPPLDFSQQP
;
A
#
# COMPACT_ATOMS: atom_id res chain seq x y z
N GLY A 1 21.91 4.29 16.31
CA GLY A 1 21.74 4.54 14.88
C GLY A 1 20.33 4.16 14.55
N ASP A 2 19.46 5.15 14.40
CA ASP A 2 18.04 4.91 14.16
C ASP A 2 17.91 4.11 12.86
N LYS A 3 17.33 2.91 12.97
CA LYS A 3 16.97 2.12 11.81
C LYS A 3 16.06 3.01 10.97
N ASN A 4 16.41 3.23 9.71
CA ASN A 4 15.60 3.95 8.71
C ASN A 4 14.24 3.27 8.55
N CYS A 5 13.32 3.49 9.49
CA CYS A 5 11.96 3.01 9.40
C CYS A 5 11.19 4.01 8.52
N LEU A 6 10.70 3.52 7.38
CA LEU A 6 9.78 4.27 6.52
C LEU A 6 8.59 4.77 7.35
N ASN A 7 8.24 6.05 7.19
CA ASN A 7 7.09 6.62 7.87
C ASN A 7 5.81 5.98 7.31
N SER A 8 5.02 5.34 8.20
CA SER A 8 3.83 4.59 7.79
C SER A 8 2.75 5.48 7.18
N GLU A 9 2.52 6.69 7.71
CA GLU A 9 1.51 7.60 7.18
C GLU A 9 1.89 8.10 5.78
N LEU A 10 3.17 8.43 5.57
CA LEU A 10 3.67 8.83 4.25
C LEU A 10 3.53 7.69 3.24
N TRP A 11 3.89 6.46 3.64
CA TRP A 11 3.74 5.28 2.78
C TRP A 11 2.27 5.08 2.35
N HIS A 12 1.31 5.22 3.28
CA HIS A 12 -0.11 5.13 2.93
C HIS A 12 -0.58 6.28 2.05
N ALA A 13 -0.10 7.51 2.29
CA ALA A 13 -0.41 8.65 1.42
C ALA A 13 0.05 8.41 -0.04
N CYS A 14 1.22 7.81 -0.23
CA CYS A 14 1.74 7.42 -1.53
C CYS A 14 0.99 6.24 -2.15
N ALA A 15 0.65 5.22 -1.35
CA ALA A 15 -0.09 4.03 -1.81
C ALA A 15 -1.51 4.37 -2.27
N GLY A 16 -2.08 5.45 -1.75
CA GLY A 16 -3.37 5.99 -2.16
C GLY A 16 -4.54 5.57 -1.25
N PRO A 17 -5.67 6.29 -1.33
CA PRO A 17 -6.75 6.21 -0.35
C PRO A 17 -7.54 4.90 -0.37
N LEU A 18 -7.36 4.07 -1.41
CA LEU A 18 -8.04 2.78 -1.53
C LEU A 18 -7.21 1.62 -0.95
N VAL A 19 -5.96 1.87 -0.56
CA VAL A 19 -5.07 0.84 -0.02
C VAL A 19 -5.31 0.67 1.48
N SER A 20 -5.40 -0.58 1.91
CA SER A 20 -5.36 -0.98 3.33
C SER A 20 -4.54 -2.26 3.45
N LEU A 21 -3.71 -2.34 4.49
CA LEU A 21 -2.89 -3.53 4.76
C LEU A 21 -3.48 -4.29 5.96
N PRO A 22 -3.65 -5.62 5.87
CA PRO A 22 -4.19 -6.42 6.98
C PRO A 22 -3.34 -6.34 8.25
N CYS A 23 -3.97 -6.51 9.43
CA CYS A 23 -3.29 -6.59 10.72
C CYS A 23 -2.43 -7.85 10.83
N ILE A 24 -1.20 -7.73 11.34
CA ILE A 24 -0.39 -8.89 11.73
C ILE A 24 -1.17 -9.75 12.73
N GLY A 25 -1.17 -11.06 12.52
CA GLY A 25 -1.91 -12.06 13.28
C GLY A 25 -3.31 -12.35 12.73
N SER A 26 -3.83 -11.55 11.79
CA SER A 26 -5.14 -11.80 11.19
C SER A 26 -5.13 -12.99 10.23
N HIS A 27 -6.33 -13.49 9.95
CA HIS A 27 -6.56 -14.49 8.91
C HIS A 27 -6.99 -13.80 7.62
N VAL A 28 -6.32 -14.14 6.52
CA VAL A 28 -6.56 -13.57 5.20
C VAL A 28 -6.75 -14.68 4.17
N VAL A 29 -7.43 -14.36 3.07
CA VAL A 29 -7.52 -15.25 1.92
C VAL A 29 -6.53 -14.78 0.87
N TYR A 30 -5.56 -15.63 0.54
CA TYR A 30 -4.63 -15.42 -0.55
C TYR A 30 -5.18 -16.03 -1.84
N PHE A 31 -5.22 -15.23 -2.90
CA PHE A 31 -5.68 -15.63 -4.23
C PHE A 31 -4.46 -15.71 -5.17
N PRO A 32 -3.96 -16.92 -5.49
CA PRO A 32 -2.83 -17.07 -6.42
C PRO A 32 -3.08 -16.41 -7.78
N GLN A 33 -4.33 -16.43 -8.26
CA GLN A 33 -4.72 -15.77 -9.51
C GLN A 33 -4.48 -14.25 -9.45
N GLY A 34 -4.94 -13.57 -8.39
CA GLY A 34 -4.74 -12.13 -8.24
C GLY A 34 -3.26 -11.75 -8.10
N HIS A 35 -2.44 -12.61 -7.47
CA HIS A 35 -0.99 -12.43 -7.47
C HIS A 35 -0.43 -12.50 -8.90
N SER A 36 -0.81 -13.53 -9.68
CA SER A 36 -0.36 -13.66 -11.07
C SER A 36 -0.76 -12.46 -11.93
N GLU A 37 -1.97 -11.93 -11.74
CA GLU A 37 -2.44 -10.70 -12.39
C GLU A 37 -1.54 -9.49 -12.04
N GLN A 38 -1.18 -9.33 -10.77
CA GLN A 38 -0.26 -8.26 -10.34
C GLN A 38 1.14 -8.42 -10.97
N VAL A 39 1.67 -9.65 -11.03
CA VAL A 39 2.99 -9.94 -11.65
C VAL A 39 2.96 -9.68 -13.16
N CYS A 40 1.86 -10.01 -13.84
CA CYS A 40 1.65 -9.72 -15.25
C CYS A 40 1.76 -8.21 -15.52
N VAL A 41 1.08 -7.40 -14.71
CA VAL A 41 1.12 -5.93 -14.80
C VAL A 41 2.53 -5.39 -14.51
N SER A 42 3.19 -5.86 -13.46
CA SER A 42 4.52 -5.34 -13.08
C SER A 42 5.63 -5.72 -14.06
N THR A 43 5.48 -6.84 -14.78
CA THR A 43 6.50 -7.32 -15.73
C THR A 43 6.25 -6.93 -17.18
N ASN A 44 5.11 -6.29 -17.49
CA ASN A 44 4.63 -6.02 -18.85
C ASN A 44 4.68 -7.25 -19.77
N LYS A 45 4.47 -8.44 -19.20
CA LYS A 45 4.40 -9.71 -19.92
C LYS A 45 3.02 -10.28 -19.70
N GLU A 46 2.28 -10.51 -20.77
CA GLU A 46 1.08 -11.34 -20.70
C GLU A 46 1.45 -12.71 -20.14
N THR A 47 0.59 -13.30 -19.32
CA THR A 47 0.66 -14.71 -18.92
C THR A 47 0.39 -15.62 -20.11
N ASP A 48 1.23 -15.52 -21.14
CA ASP A 48 1.16 -16.28 -22.40
C ASP A 48 2.10 -17.50 -22.36
N GLY A 49 2.79 -17.71 -21.23
CA GLY A 49 3.53 -18.94 -20.95
C GLY A 49 2.62 -20.01 -20.36
N ASP A 50 2.89 -21.28 -20.69
CA ASP A 50 2.31 -22.44 -20.01
C ASP A 50 2.58 -22.32 -18.50
N ILE A 51 1.61 -21.79 -17.75
CA ILE A 51 1.64 -21.87 -16.29
C ILE A 51 1.52 -23.35 -15.96
N PRO A 52 2.53 -23.97 -15.30
CA PRO A 52 2.44 -25.36 -14.94
C PRO A 52 1.17 -25.57 -14.12
N ASN A 53 0.35 -26.53 -14.50
CA ASN A 53 -0.78 -26.90 -13.66
C ASN A 53 -0.20 -27.44 -12.35
N TYR A 54 -0.58 -26.81 -11.23
CA TYR A 54 -0.26 -27.27 -9.89
C TYR A 54 -1.53 -27.87 -9.28
N PRO A 55 -1.79 -29.18 -9.43
CA PRO A 55 -3.07 -29.79 -9.04
C PRO A 55 -3.38 -29.66 -7.54
N SER A 56 -2.34 -29.48 -6.73
CA SER A 56 -2.43 -29.28 -5.28
C SER A 56 -2.64 -27.82 -4.87
N LEU A 57 -2.56 -26.87 -5.81
CA LEU A 57 -2.74 -25.46 -5.51
C LEU A 57 -4.22 -25.09 -5.61
N GLN A 58 -4.82 -24.76 -4.47
CA GLN A 58 -6.19 -24.27 -4.41
C GLN A 58 -6.26 -22.82 -4.93
N SER A 59 -7.41 -22.44 -5.51
CA SER A 59 -7.65 -21.07 -5.99
C SER A 59 -7.74 -20.04 -4.86
N GLN A 60 -7.91 -20.50 -3.62
CA GLN A 60 -7.98 -19.69 -2.41
C GLN A 60 -7.24 -20.42 -1.29
N LEU A 61 -6.33 -19.73 -0.61
CA LEU A 61 -5.62 -20.24 0.55
C LEU A 61 -5.95 -19.38 1.76
N ILE A 62 -6.50 -19.98 2.81
CA ILE A 62 -6.67 -19.29 4.09
C ILE A 62 -5.33 -19.30 4.80
N CYS A 63 -4.81 -18.12 5.12
CA CYS A 63 -3.49 -17.95 5.71
C CYS A 63 -3.57 -17.13 7.00
N GLN A 64 -2.67 -17.42 7.94
CA GLN A 64 -2.33 -16.48 9.00
C GLN A 64 -1.23 -15.53 8.52
N LEU A 65 -1.42 -14.22 8.74
CA LEU A 65 -0.44 -13.20 8.42
C LEU A 65 0.57 -13.03 9.56
N HIS A 66 1.82 -13.42 9.33
CA HIS A 66 2.88 -13.35 10.34
C HIS A 66 3.60 -12.01 10.39
N ASN A 67 3.72 -11.35 9.24
CA ASN A 67 4.46 -10.10 9.16
C ASN A 67 3.98 -9.23 7.99
N VAL A 68 4.08 -7.92 8.16
CA VAL A 68 3.89 -6.89 7.14
C VAL A 68 5.01 -5.88 7.26
N MET A 69 5.80 -5.73 6.19
CA MET A 69 6.83 -4.70 6.08
C MET A 69 6.51 -3.80 4.91
N ILE A 70 6.67 -2.50 5.10
CA ILE A 70 6.44 -1.48 4.07
C ILE A 70 7.76 -0.97 3.54
N HIS A 71 7.81 -0.79 2.22
CA HIS A 71 9.01 -0.42 1.48
C HIS A 71 8.68 0.61 0.41
N ALA A 72 9.70 1.31 -0.04
CA ALA A 72 9.69 2.12 -1.24
C ALA A 72 10.94 1.77 -2.05
N ASP A 73 10.80 1.59 -3.35
CA ASP A 73 11.93 1.43 -4.24
C ASP A 73 12.74 2.74 -4.30
N THR A 74 14.07 2.65 -4.19
CA THR A 74 14.92 3.83 -4.08
C THR A 74 15.19 4.55 -5.42
N GLU A 75 14.87 3.90 -6.54
CA GLU A 75 15.05 4.46 -7.88
C GLU A 75 13.73 4.98 -8.45
N THR A 76 12.62 4.30 -8.19
CA THR A 76 11.30 4.62 -8.79
C THR A 76 10.33 5.30 -7.83
N ASP A 77 10.64 5.36 -6.53
CA ASP A 77 9.74 5.77 -5.45
C ASP A 77 8.46 4.91 -5.35
N GLU A 78 8.40 3.75 -6.02
CA GLU A 78 7.25 2.85 -5.97
C GLU A 78 7.11 2.23 -4.58
N VAL A 79 5.95 2.40 -3.96
CA VAL A 79 5.65 1.82 -2.65
C VAL A 79 5.12 0.40 -2.77
N TYR A 80 5.66 -0.51 -1.97
CA TYR A 80 5.20 -1.90 -1.91
C TYR A 80 5.22 -2.45 -0.48
N ALA A 81 4.46 -3.52 -0.25
CA ALA A 81 4.39 -4.19 1.04
C ALA A 81 4.81 -5.65 0.90
N GLN A 82 5.72 -6.10 1.76
CA GLN A 82 6.10 -7.50 1.89
C GLN A 82 5.25 -8.14 2.99
N MET A 83 4.51 -9.19 2.63
CA MET A 83 3.69 -9.95 3.56
C MET A 83 4.21 -11.38 3.70
N THR A 84 4.30 -11.87 4.94
CA THR A 84 4.64 -13.27 5.21
C THR A 84 3.38 -14.02 5.63
N LEU A 85 2.95 -14.94 4.78
CA LEU A 85 1.72 -15.72 4.96
C LEU A 85 2.05 -17.18 5.28
N GLN A 86 1.37 -17.75 6.27
CA GLN A 86 1.38 -19.18 6.54
C GLN A 86 0.01 -19.78 6.18
N PRO A 87 -0.07 -20.66 5.16
CA PRO A 87 -1.29 -21.40 4.87
C PRO A 87 -1.72 -22.25 6.06
N LEU A 88 -3.01 -22.23 6.35
CA LEU A 88 -3.59 -22.99 7.45
C LEU A 88 -3.96 -24.42 7.01
N THR A 89 -3.80 -25.35 7.93
CA THR A 89 -4.32 -26.71 7.80
C THR A 89 -5.85 -26.74 7.85
N THR A 90 -6.47 -27.80 7.31
CA THR A 90 -7.93 -27.98 7.34
C THR A 90 -8.51 -27.94 8.76
N GLU A 91 -7.77 -28.47 9.74
CA GLU A 91 -8.17 -28.46 11.14
C GLU A 91 -8.20 -27.03 11.71
N GLU A 92 -7.18 -26.22 11.43
CA GLU A 92 -7.11 -24.82 11.86
C GLU A 92 -8.21 -23.98 11.21
N GLN A 93 -8.47 -24.18 9.90
CA GLN A 93 -9.56 -23.51 9.19
C GLN A 93 -10.91 -23.77 9.84
N SER A 94 -11.17 -25.03 10.23
CA SER A 94 -12.43 -25.40 10.90
C SER A 94 -12.62 -24.64 12.22
N ARG A 95 -11.55 -24.38 12.98
CA ARG A 95 -11.61 -23.64 14.25
C ARG A 95 -11.91 -22.16 14.04
N ILE A 96 -11.45 -21.58 12.94
CA ILE A 96 -11.61 -20.15 12.64
C ILE A 96 -12.98 -19.83 12.08
N SER A 97 -13.67 -20.78 11.42
CA SER A 97 -15.06 -20.61 10.98
C SER A 97 -16.03 -20.28 12.12
N PHE A 98 -15.64 -20.54 13.37
CA PHE A 98 -16.42 -20.22 14.57
C PHE A 98 -16.03 -18.89 15.22
N LEU A 99 -15.00 -18.20 14.72
CA LEU A 99 -14.58 -16.90 15.22
C LEU A 99 -15.27 -15.76 14.46
N PRO A 100 -15.61 -14.65 15.13
CA PRO A 100 -16.08 -13.46 14.44
C PRO A 100 -15.06 -13.01 13.39
N ALA A 101 -15.54 -12.63 12.20
CA ALA A 101 -14.69 -12.04 11.19
C ALA A 101 -14.05 -10.76 11.77
N ASP A 102 -12.72 -10.70 11.74
CA ASP A 102 -11.99 -9.52 12.20
C ASP A 102 -12.33 -8.36 11.26
N LEU A 103 -12.92 -7.30 11.79
CA LEU A 103 -13.23 -6.11 11.03
C LEU A 103 -11.88 -5.49 10.67
N GLY A 104 -11.51 -5.57 9.40
CA GLY A 104 -10.18 -5.21 8.90
C GLY A 104 -9.66 -3.88 9.45
N SER A 105 -8.33 -3.73 9.46
CA SER A 105 -7.70 -2.52 9.99
C SER A 105 -8.22 -1.27 9.30
N PRO A 106 -8.51 -0.18 10.05
CA PRO A 106 -8.87 1.08 9.44
C PRO A 106 -7.73 1.59 8.56
N ASN A 107 -8.10 2.28 7.49
CA ASN A 107 -7.15 2.93 6.61
C ASN A 107 -6.28 3.94 7.40
N LYS A 108 -4.96 3.84 7.26
CA LYS A 108 -3.98 4.70 7.94
C LYS A 108 -3.60 5.94 7.12
N GLN A 109 -4.50 6.44 6.26
CA GLN A 109 -4.29 7.71 5.56
C GLN A 109 -4.05 8.83 6.60
N PRO A 110 -3.02 9.67 6.41
CA PRO A 110 -2.84 10.84 7.25
C PRO A 110 -4.05 11.76 7.12
N THR A 111 -4.42 12.43 8.20
CA THR A 111 -5.50 13.43 8.16
C THR A 111 -5.00 14.78 7.61
N ASN A 112 -3.72 15.08 7.83
CA ASN A 112 -3.08 16.33 7.43
C ASN A 112 -2.13 16.18 6.22
N TYR A 113 -2.70 15.96 5.03
CA TYR A 113 -1.96 15.94 3.77
C TYR A 113 -2.80 16.52 2.63
N PHE A 114 -2.15 16.72 1.48
CA PHE A 114 -2.77 16.97 0.19
C PHE A 114 -2.01 16.22 -0.91
N CYS A 115 -2.69 15.90 -2.00
CA CYS A 115 -2.09 15.37 -3.23
C CYS A 115 -2.47 16.28 -4.40
N LYS A 116 -1.52 16.56 -5.28
CA LYS A 116 -1.71 17.40 -6.46
C LYS A 116 -1.09 16.72 -7.67
N ILE A 117 -1.89 16.60 -8.74
CA ILE A 117 -1.37 16.26 -10.06
C ILE A 117 -0.58 17.46 -10.58
N LEU A 118 0.70 17.26 -10.88
CA LEU A 118 1.58 18.32 -11.36
C LEU A 118 1.11 18.85 -12.72
N THR A 119 1.09 20.18 -12.85
CA THR A 119 0.84 20.84 -14.14
C THR A 119 2.14 21.11 -14.88
N ALA A 120 2.08 21.40 -16.18
CA ALA A 120 3.26 21.70 -16.99
C ALA A 120 4.12 22.85 -16.41
N SER A 121 3.49 23.82 -15.74
CA SER A 121 4.19 24.91 -15.06
C SER A 121 4.96 24.45 -13.82
N ASP A 122 4.43 23.48 -13.06
CA ASP A 122 5.08 22.95 -11.85
C ASP A 122 6.38 22.20 -12.19
N THR A 123 6.43 21.55 -13.35
CA THR A 123 7.61 20.78 -13.81
C THR A 123 8.56 21.59 -14.69
N SER A 124 8.25 22.86 -14.96
CA SER A 124 9.09 23.74 -15.78
C SER A 124 10.27 24.30 -14.97
N THR A 125 11.42 24.47 -15.60
CA THR A 125 12.63 25.03 -14.94
C THR A 125 12.53 26.52 -14.65
N HIS A 126 11.54 27.21 -15.22
CA HIS A 126 11.38 28.68 -15.14
C HIS A 126 10.17 29.10 -14.27
N GLY A 127 9.40 28.13 -13.76
CA GLY A 127 8.23 28.36 -12.92
C GLY A 127 8.47 27.95 -11.47
N GLY A 128 7.38 27.69 -10.75
CA GLY A 128 7.40 27.15 -9.40
C GLY A 128 6.22 26.22 -9.16
N PHE A 129 6.17 25.61 -7.98
CA PHE A 129 5.08 24.72 -7.58
C PHE A 129 3.90 25.53 -7.01
N SER A 130 2.74 25.43 -7.65
CA SER A 130 1.54 26.14 -7.19
C SER A 130 0.75 25.31 -6.18
N VAL A 131 0.58 25.81 -4.95
CA VAL A 131 -0.20 25.11 -3.92
C VAL A 131 -1.62 25.68 -3.84
N PRO A 132 -2.68 24.84 -3.93
CA PRO A 132 -4.05 25.32 -3.69
C PRO A 132 -4.15 25.94 -2.30
N ARG A 133 -4.80 27.11 -2.20
CA ARG A 133 -4.92 27.86 -0.93
C ARG A 133 -5.37 26.99 0.26
N ARG A 134 -6.42 26.18 0.06
CA ARG A 134 -6.95 25.27 1.10
C ARG A 134 -5.91 24.23 1.56
N ALA A 135 -5.04 23.77 0.66
CA ALA A 135 -3.97 22.86 1.02
C ALA A 135 -2.88 23.59 1.80
N ALA A 136 -2.47 24.78 1.34
CA ALA A 136 -1.46 25.59 2.01
C ALA A 136 -1.86 25.94 3.46
N GLU A 137 -3.09 26.42 3.66
CA GLU A 137 -3.63 26.75 5.00
C GLU A 137 -3.77 25.52 5.91
N LYS A 138 -3.87 24.32 5.33
CA LYS A 138 -4.04 23.06 6.06
C LYS A 138 -2.70 22.45 6.48
N VAL A 139 -1.73 22.39 5.55
CA VAL A 139 -0.51 21.59 5.72
C VAL A 139 0.74 22.39 6.07
N PHE A 140 0.81 23.68 5.75
CA PHE A 140 1.98 24.49 6.04
C PHE A 140 1.84 25.24 7.37
N PRO A 141 2.97 25.55 8.03
CA PRO A 141 2.97 26.49 9.14
C PRO A 141 2.36 27.84 8.73
N PRO A 142 1.63 28.52 9.62
CA PRO A 142 1.03 29.81 9.32
C PRO A 142 2.10 30.86 9.01
N LEU A 143 1.87 31.64 7.96
CA LEU A 143 2.77 32.71 7.53
C LEU A 143 2.51 34.00 8.32
N ASP A 144 3.57 34.79 8.49
CA ASP A 144 3.47 36.17 8.95
C ASP A 144 3.15 37.10 7.77
N PHE A 145 1.88 37.47 7.63
CA PHE A 145 1.39 38.35 6.56
C PHE A 145 1.79 39.83 6.73
N SER A 146 2.54 40.19 7.78
CA SER A 146 3.07 41.54 7.92
C SER A 146 4.35 41.78 7.11
N GLN A 147 5.02 40.71 6.66
CA GLN A 147 6.22 40.79 5.85
C GLN A 147 5.90 40.92 4.36
N GLN A 148 6.69 41.73 3.64
CA GLN A 148 6.66 41.80 2.17
C GLN A 148 7.89 41.08 1.62
N PRO A 149 7.70 39.98 0.87
CA PRO A 149 8.80 39.21 0.27
C PRO A 149 9.46 39.92 -0.91
#